data_AF-H0TZ44-F1
#
_entry.id   AF-H0TZ44-F1
#
_cell.length_a   1.000
_cell.length_b   1.000
_cell.length_c   1.000
_cell.angle_alpha   90.00
_cell.angle_beta   90.00
_cell.angle_gamma   90.00
#
_symmetry.space_group_name_H-M   'P 1'
#
loop_
_entity.id
_entity.type
_entity.pdbx_description
1 polymer ?
#
loop_
_entity_poly.entity_id
_entity_poly.type
_entity_poly.pdbx_seq_one_letter_code
_entity_poly.pdbx_strand_id
1 'polypeptide(L)'
;MPDQDVIAAARAAWKRIRTRPLFSDWMAIGKALVVGKAQCLHQARVNKPYGPVYMRAMRTWLDSAGLGDVETQERRGAIFLAEHESEVTAWRDSLSPAEQRNANHPSTIVRHYQRGTRPRARGPRPAAAPDDHHRLGEIDDEGHFVWPDEAKRRVVLALRNTQGQPLAVQADAALRAAIRSLADYRSLRPVTSRPATPAVIELRA
;
A
#
# COMPACT_ATOMS: atom_id res chain seq x y z
N MET A 1 -2.38 -31.89 -25.10
CA MET A 1 -1.73 -31.47 -23.85
C MET A 1 -2.31 -30.12 -23.47
N PRO A 2 -3.31 -30.08 -22.58
CA PRO A 2 -4.10 -28.86 -22.30
C PRO A 2 -3.24 -27.69 -21.78
N ASP A 3 -2.13 -27.97 -21.09
CA ASP A 3 -1.25 -26.96 -20.53
C ASP A 3 -0.56 -26.07 -21.59
N GLN A 4 -0.22 -26.62 -22.75
CA GLN A 4 0.48 -25.87 -23.81
C GLN A 4 -0.43 -24.81 -24.45
N ASP A 5 -1.70 -25.13 -24.63
CA ASP A 5 -2.69 -24.21 -25.19
C ASP A 5 -2.92 -23.01 -24.25
N VAL A 6 -2.97 -23.27 -22.94
CA VAL A 6 -3.10 -22.22 -21.91
C VAL A 6 -1.88 -21.28 -21.91
N ILE A 7 -0.67 -21.84 -22.01
CA ILE A 7 0.57 -21.04 -22.07
C ILE A 7 0.63 -20.21 -23.36
N ALA A 8 0.25 -20.78 -24.50
CA ALA A 8 0.18 -20.06 -25.78
C ALA A 8 -0.81 -18.89 -25.72
N ALA A 9 -1.99 -19.10 -25.13
CA ALA A 9 -3.01 -18.07 -24.94
C ALA A 9 -2.50 -16.93 -24.03
N ALA A 10 -1.82 -17.26 -22.93
CA ALA A 10 -1.23 -16.27 -22.04
C ALA A 10 -0.14 -15.43 -22.72
N ARG A 11 0.70 -16.05 -23.56
CA ARG A 11 1.73 -15.33 -24.34
C ARG A 11 1.10 -14.37 -25.34
N ALA A 12 0.03 -14.78 -26.00
CA ALA A 12 -0.73 -13.91 -26.91
C ALA A 12 -1.39 -12.75 -26.14
N ALA A 13 -1.96 -13.01 -24.97
CA ALA A 13 -2.54 -12.01 -24.08
C ALA A 13 -1.50 -10.99 -23.59
N TRP A 14 -0.30 -11.44 -23.22
CA TRP A 14 0.77 -10.56 -22.77
C TRP A 14 1.20 -9.56 -23.85
N LYS A 15 1.25 -9.99 -25.12
CA LYS A 15 1.51 -9.08 -26.24
C LYS A 15 0.41 -8.02 -26.40
N ARG A 16 -0.86 -8.38 -26.19
CA ARG A 16 -2.00 -7.46 -26.32
C ARG A 16 -2.05 -6.41 -25.21
N ILE A 17 -1.75 -6.80 -23.97
CA ILE A 17 -1.81 -5.90 -22.79
C ILE A 17 -0.96 -4.65 -22.95
N ARG A 18 0.18 -4.74 -23.65
CA ARG A 18 1.07 -3.59 -23.93
C ARG A 18 0.41 -2.47 -24.75
N THR A 19 -0.65 -2.80 -25.48
CA THR A 19 -1.44 -1.82 -26.26
C THR A 19 -2.75 -1.47 -25.57
N ARG A 20 -3.50 -2.49 -25.13
CA ARG A 20 -4.81 -2.32 -24.50
C ARG A 20 -5.06 -3.46 -23.52
N PRO A 21 -4.92 -3.22 -22.20
CA PRO A 21 -5.17 -4.26 -21.21
C PRO A 21 -6.66 -4.58 -21.13
N LEU A 22 -7.01 -5.84 -21.33
CA LEU A 22 -8.36 -6.36 -21.13
C LEU A 22 -8.40 -7.34 -19.96
N PHE A 23 -9.56 -7.43 -19.30
CA PHE A 23 -9.78 -8.40 -18.22
C PHE A 23 -9.50 -9.84 -18.65
N SER A 24 -9.96 -10.23 -19.85
CA SER A 24 -9.74 -11.56 -20.41
C SER A 24 -8.27 -11.90 -20.63
N ASP A 25 -7.44 -10.89 -20.95
CA ASP A 25 -6.00 -11.10 -21.13
C ASP A 25 -5.31 -11.41 -19.80
N TRP A 26 -5.67 -10.69 -18.74
CA TRP A 26 -5.18 -10.98 -17.39
C TRP A 26 -5.67 -12.32 -16.87
N MET A 27 -6.90 -12.73 -17.22
CA MET A 27 -7.42 -14.06 -16.89
C MET A 27 -6.62 -15.17 -17.58
N ALA A 28 -6.31 -15.02 -18.86
CA ALA A 28 -5.48 -15.97 -19.60
C ALA A 28 -4.07 -16.11 -18.98
N ILE A 29 -3.45 -14.99 -18.62
CA ILE A 29 -2.16 -14.98 -17.91
C ILE A 29 -2.28 -15.67 -16.55
N GLY A 30 -3.33 -15.37 -15.78
CA GLY A 30 -3.59 -15.98 -14.48
C GLY A 30 -3.69 -17.51 -14.56
N LYS A 31 -4.44 -18.03 -15.54
CA LYS A 31 -4.60 -19.47 -15.79
C LYS A 31 -3.26 -20.15 -16.08
N ALA A 32 -2.44 -19.55 -16.94
CA ALA A 32 -1.09 -20.07 -17.21
C ALA A 32 -0.20 -20.04 -15.96
N LEU A 33 -0.26 -18.97 -15.16
CA LEU A 33 0.53 -18.87 -13.92
C LEU A 33 0.12 -19.90 -12.87
N VAL A 34 -1.15 -20.29 -12.78
CA VAL A 34 -1.62 -21.37 -11.89
C VAL A 34 -1.02 -22.72 -12.31
N VAL A 35 -1.01 -23.03 -13.62
CA VAL A 35 -0.35 -24.21 -14.17
C VAL A 35 1.16 -24.18 -13.88
N GLY A 36 1.80 -23.04 -14.14
CA GLY A 36 3.24 -22.86 -13.86
C GLY A 36 3.60 -23.02 -12.39
N LYS A 37 2.78 -22.48 -11.48
CA LYS A 37 2.92 -22.65 -10.03
C LYS A 37 2.91 -24.14 -9.64
N ALA A 38 1.96 -24.92 -10.18
CA ALA A 38 1.87 -26.36 -9.91
C ALA A 38 3.10 -27.12 -10.45
N GLN A 39 3.53 -26.83 -11.68
CA GLN A 39 4.72 -27.43 -12.29
C GLN A 39 6.00 -27.10 -11.50
N CYS A 40 6.16 -25.85 -11.07
CA CYS A 40 7.32 -25.40 -10.30
C CYS A 40 7.36 -26.03 -8.90
N LEU A 41 6.21 -26.17 -8.23
CA LEU A 41 6.13 -26.89 -6.94
C LEU A 41 6.59 -28.35 -7.09
N HIS A 42 6.12 -29.03 -8.14
CA HIS A 42 6.51 -30.40 -8.44
C HIS A 42 8.01 -30.53 -8.75
N GLN A 43 8.53 -29.68 -9.63
CA GLN A 43 9.95 -29.68 -10.02
C GLN A 43 10.88 -29.37 -8.83
N ALA A 44 10.50 -28.41 -7.98
CA ALA A 44 11.27 -28.02 -6.81
C ALA A 44 11.13 -29.00 -5.63
N ARG A 45 10.21 -29.97 -5.70
CA ARG A 45 9.89 -30.91 -4.61
C ARG A 45 9.57 -30.20 -3.28
N VAL A 46 8.78 -29.11 -3.37
CA VAL A 46 8.32 -28.35 -2.20
C VAL A 46 6.80 -28.26 -2.18
N ASN A 47 6.23 -28.21 -0.98
CA ASN A 47 4.77 -28.12 -0.79
C ASN A 47 4.25 -26.69 -0.72
N LYS A 48 5.14 -25.69 -0.83
CA LYS A 48 4.78 -24.29 -0.63
C LYS A 48 5.47 -23.39 -1.67
N PRO A 49 4.76 -22.38 -2.21
CA PRO A 49 5.24 -21.56 -3.33
C PRO A 49 6.15 -20.42 -2.86
N TYR A 50 7.14 -20.75 -2.04
CA TYR A 50 8.10 -19.79 -1.50
C TYR A 50 9.47 -20.45 -1.28
N GLY A 51 10.50 -19.62 -1.17
CA GLY A 51 11.88 -20.02 -0.93
C GLY A 51 12.75 -20.06 -2.20
N PRO A 52 14.09 -20.09 -2.05
CA PRO A 52 15.02 -19.89 -3.16
C PRO A 52 14.90 -20.93 -4.29
N VAL A 53 14.65 -22.20 -3.95
CA VAL A 53 14.52 -23.31 -4.91
C VAL A 53 13.30 -23.12 -5.80
N TYR A 54 12.13 -22.85 -5.19
CA TYR A 54 10.90 -22.55 -5.93
C TYR A 54 11.06 -21.30 -6.79
N MET A 55 11.63 -20.22 -6.25
CA MET A 55 11.81 -18.96 -7.00
C MET A 55 12.69 -19.14 -8.24
N ARG A 56 13.73 -19.99 -8.16
CA ARG A 56 14.57 -20.34 -9.30
C ARG A 56 13.77 -21.09 -10.37
N ALA A 57 13.02 -22.12 -9.98
CA ALA A 57 12.15 -22.86 -10.89
C ALA A 57 11.10 -21.96 -11.55
N MET A 58 10.44 -21.09 -10.77
CA MET A 58 9.45 -20.15 -11.27
C MET A 58 10.04 -19.14 -12.26
N ARG A 59 11.26 -18.63 -12.00
CA ARG A 59 11.94 -17.74 -12.95
C ARG A 59 12.22 -18.45 -14.29
N THR A 60 12.84 -19.63 -14.23
CA THR A 60 13.10 -20.44 -15.44
C THR A 60 11.82 -20.74 -16.21
N TRP A 61 10.75 -21.07 -15.49
CA TRP A 61 9.45 -21.33 -16.09
C TRP A 61 8.88 -20.07 -16.78
N LEU A 62 8.88 -18.92 -16.10
CA LEU A 62 8.39 -17.65 -16.64
C LEU A 62 9.13 -17.24 -17.92
N ASP A 63 10.46 -17.41 -17.93
CA ASP A 63 11.29 -17.12 -19.10
C ASP A 63 10.91 -18.03 -20.27
N SER A 64 10.78 -19.34 -20.03
CA SER A 64 10.37 -20.31 -21.06
C SER A 64 8.93 -20.08 -21.58
N ALA A 65 8.02 -19.62 -20.72
CA ALA A 65 6.65 -19.29 -21.07
C ALA A 65 6.55 -17.98 -21.89
N GLY A 66 7.57 -17.12 -21.85
CA GLY A 66 7.53 -15.77 -22.42
C GLY A 66 6.77 -14.77 -21.55
N LEU A 67 6.77 -14.99 -20.23
CA LEU A 67 6.10 -14.18 -19.20
C LEU A 67 7.11 -13.60 -18.17
N GLY A 68 8.41 -13.66 -18.47
CA GLY A 68 9.48 -13.14 -17.59
C GLY A 68 9.32 -11.67 -17.23
N ASP A 69 8.81 -10.86 -18.16
CA ASP A 69 8.62 -9.41 -18.01
C ASP A 69 7.39 -9.02 -17.17
N VAL A 70 6.50 -9.96 -16.82
CA VAL A 70 5.28 -9.65 -16.04
C VAL A 70 5.69 -9.32 -14.62
N GLU A 71 5.31 -8.17 -14.06
CA GLU A 71 5.80 -7.78 -12.74
C GLU A 71 5.27 -8.69 -11.62
N THR A 72 6.00 -8.76 -10.50
CA THR A 72 5.61 -9.60 -9.35
C THR A 72 4.21 -9.28 -8.84
N GLN A 73 3.84 -8.01 -8.77
CA GLN A 73 2.53 -7.57 -8.30
C GLN A 73 1.41 -7.97 -9.28
N GLU A 74 1.66 -7.83 -10.58
CA GLU A 74 0.73 -8.23 -11.64
C GLU A 74 0.50 -9.74 -11.63
N ARG A 75 1.57 -10.54 -11.51
CA ARG A 75 1.48 -12.00 -11.42
C ARG A 75 0.61 -12.43 -10.24
N ARG A 76 0.84 -11.86 -9.06
CA ARG A 76 0.04 -12.17 -7.86
C ARG A 76 -1.43 -11.83 -8.08
N GLY A 77 -1.72 -10.68 -8.69
CA GLY A 77 -3.08 -10.28 -9.02
C GLY A 77 -3.72 -11.22 -10.03
N ALA A 78 -3.05 -11.54 -11.13
CA ALA A 78 -3.57 -12.43 -12.17
C ALA A 78 -3.84 -13.85 -11.65
N ILE A 79 -2.95 -14.40 -10.81
CA ILE A 79 -3.19 -15.70 -10.14
C ILE A 79 -4.47 -15.63 -9.30
N PHE A 80 -4.65 -14.55 -8.51
CA PHE A 80 -5.87 -14.37 -7.72
C PHE A 80 -7.12 -14.35 -8.60
N LEU A 81 -7.09 -13.64 -9.74
CA LEU A 81 -8.22 -13.59 -10.68
C LEU A 81 -8.58 -14.99 -11.20
N ALA A 82 -7.59 -15.80 -11.55
CA ALA A 82 -7.82 -17.16 -12.06
C ALA A 82 -8.32 -18.11 -10.96
N GLU A 83 -7.79 -18.02 -9.74
CA GLU A 83 -8.23 -18.83 -8.60
C GLU A 83 -9.67 -18.48 -8.15
N HIS A 84 -10.16 -17.28 -8.46
CA HIS A 84 -11.52 -16.80 -8.10
C HIS A 84 -12.32 -16.37 -9.34
N GLU A 85 -12.14 -17.07 -10.47
CA GLU A 85 -12.67 -16.66 -11.77
C GLU A 85 -14.18 -16.41 -11.75
N SER A 86 -14.96 -17.31 -11.16
CA SER A 86 -16.42 -17.21 -11.10
C SER A 86 -16.89 -16.01 -10.28
N GLU A 87 -16.35 -15.83 -9.07
CA GLU A 87 -16.72 -14.75 -8.16
C GLU A 87 -16.34 -13.37 -8.72
N VAL A 88 -15.13 -13.25 -9.26
CA VAL A 88 -14.64 -11.99 -9.82
C VAL A 88 -15.39 -11.63 -11.09
N THR A 89 -15.74 -12.61 -11.94
CA THR A 89 -16.54 -12.38 -13.14
C THR A 89 -17.95 -11.92 -12.77
N ALA A 90 -18.63 -12.62 -11.86
CA ALA A 90 -19.95 -12.21 -11.38
C ALA A 90 -19.94 -10.81 -10.76
N TRP A 91 -18.93 -10.49 -9.95
CA TRP A 91 -18.74 -9.15 -9.41
C TRP A 91 -18.53 -8.11 -10.52
N ARG A 92 -17.69 -8.41 -11.51
CA ARG A 92 -17.40 -7.49 -12.61
C ARG A 92 -18.62 -7.24 -13.49
N ASP A 93 -19.42 -8.27 -13.75
CA ASP A 93 -20.64 -8.17 -14.55
C ASP A 93 -21.70 -7.31 -13.87
N SER A 94 -21.64 -7.18 -12.54
CA SER A 94 -22.51 -6.25 -11.78
C SER A 94 -22.13 -4.77 -11.92
N LEU A 95 -20.92 -4.47 -12.42
CA LEU A 95 -20.43 -3.09 -12.56
C LEU A 95 -20.94 -2.43 -13.85
N SER A 96 -21.08 -1.10 -13.81
CA SER A 96 -21.37 -0.32 -15.02
C SER A 96 -20.24 -0.43 -16.06
N PRO A 97 -20.52 -0.25 -17.36
CA PRO A 97 -19.48 -0.31 -18.40
C PRO A 97 -18.30 0.64 -18.17
N ALA A 98 -18.55 1.80 -17.54
CA ALA A 98 -17.49 2.76 -17.19
C ALA A 98 -16.58 2.22 -16.08
N GLU A 99 -17.15 1.63 -15.03
CA GLU A 99 -16.40 1.02 -13.94
C GLU A 99 -15.61 -0.21 -14.40
N GLN A 100 -16.18 -1.03 -15.28
CA GLN A 100 -15.49 -2.17 -15.88
C GLN A 100 -14.23 -1.71 -16.64
N ARG A 101 -14.32 -0.63 -17.44
CA ARG A 101 -13.18 -0.06 -18.17
C ARG A 101 -12.10 0.47 -17.21
N ASN A 102 -12.49 1.11 -16.12
CA ASN A 102 -11.56 1.65 -15.13
C ASN A 102 -10.89 0.55 -14.29
N ALA A 103 -11.52 -0.62 -14.19
CA ALA A 103 -11.00 -1.78 -13.48
C ALA A 103 -10.43 -2.85 -14.44
N ASN A 104 -9.49 -2.49 -15.33
CA ASN A 104 -8.88 -3.47 -16.25
C ASN A 104 -7.54 -4.04 -15.76
N HIS A 105 -6.84 -3.37 -14.84
CA HIS A 105 -5.57 -3.86 -14.31
C HIS A 105 -5.78 -4.82 -13.13
N PRO A 106 -5.02 -5.92 -13.00
CA PRO A 106 -5.26 -6.96 -11.99
C PRO A 106 -5.22 -6.43 -10.57
N SER A 107 -4.26 -5.56 -10.23
CA SER A 107 -4.22 -4.96 -8.88
C SER A 107 -5.44 -4.09 -8.58
N THR A 108 -5.95 -3.36 -9.57
CA THR A 108 -7.14 -2.52 -9.42
C THR A 108 -8.38 -3.39 -9.23
N ILE A 109 -8.52 -4.45 -10.02
CA ILE A 109 -9.60 -5.43 -9.92
C ILE A 109 -9.61 -6.05 -8.53
N VAL A 110 -8.48 -6.63 -8.09
CA VAL A 110 -8.38 -7.30 -6.79
C VAL A 110 -8.72 -6.33 -5.65
N ARG A 111 -8.21 -5.09 -5.70
CA ARG A 111 -8.51 -4.07 -4.70
C ARG A 111 -10.00 -3.71 -4.66
N HIS A 112 -10.62 -3.50 -5.82
CA HIS A 112 -12.03 -3.12 -5.92
C HIS A 112 -12.94 -4.27 -5.51
N TYR A 113 -12.66 -5.50 -5.98
CA TYR A 113 -13.35 -6.73 -5.59
C TYR A 113 -13.33 -6.88 -4.06
N GLN A 114 -12.15 -6.91 -3.46
CA GLN A 114 -12.01 -7.09 -2.00
C GLN A 114 -12.69 -5.96 -1.21
N ARG A 115 -12.68 -4.72 -1.71
CA ARG A 115 -13.38 -3.61 -1.04
C ARG A 115 -14.90 -3.75 -1.13
N GLY A 116 -15.41 -4.24 -2.26
CA GLY A 116 -16.85 -4.43 -2.50
C GLY A 116 -17.42 -5.66 -1.79
N THR A 117 -16.64 -6.73 -1.66
CA THR A 117 -17.09 -8.01 -1.08
C THR A 117 -16.75 -8.18 0.39
N ARG A 118 -15.79 -7.43 0.94
CA ARG A 118 -15.55 -7.43 2.39
C ARG A 118 -16.83 -7.00 3.10
N PRO A 119 -17.40 -7.85 3.99
CA PRO A 119 -18.43 -7.40 4.91
C PRO A 119 -17.87 -6.18 5.61
N ARG A 120 -18.58 -5.04 5.54
CA ARG A 120 -18.21 -3.88 6.35
C ARG A 120 -18.35 -4.34 7.79
N ALA A 121 -17.22 -4.66 8.42
CA ALA A 121 -17.20 -4.89 9.85
C ALA A 121 -17.81 -3.63 10.46
N ARG A 122 -19.01 -3.76 11.04
CA ARG A 122 -19.54 -2.79 11.98
C ARG A 122 -18.71 -2.93 13.26
N GLY A 123 -17.41 -2.66 13.14
CA GLY A 123 -16.65 -2.30 14.32
C GLY A 123 -17.32 -1.06 14.92
N PRO A 124 -17.17 -0.83 16.24
CA PRO A 124 -17.52 0.46 16.82
C PRO A 124 -16.93 1.51 15.89
N ARG A 125 -17.77 2.43 15.39
CA ARG A 125 -17.26 3.66 14.76
C ARG A 125 -16.22 4.14 15.77
N PRO A 126 -14.92 4.24 15.42
CA PRO A 126 -13.94 4.74 16.36
C PRO A 126 -14.55 6.01 16.88
N ALA A 127 -14.81 6.07 18.21
CA ALA A 127 -15.34 7.25 18.84
C ALA A 127 -14.53 8.39 18.25
N ALA A 128 -15.20 9.37 17.64
CA ALA A 128 -14.52 10.51 17.03
C ALA A 128 -13.45 10.89 18.03
N ALA A 129 -12.17 10.70 17.65
CA ALA A 129 -11.08 11.01 18.56
C ALA A 129 -11.42 12.41 19.06
N PRO A 130 -11.43 12.64 20.39
CA PRO A 130 -11.65 13.99 20.90
C PRO A 130 -10.78 14.91 20.06
N ASP A 131 -11.35 16.03 19.63
CA ASP A 131 -10.79 16.94 18.65
C ASP A 131 -9.41 17.42 19.12
N ASP A 132 -8.39 16.59 18.96
CA ASP A 132 -7.07 16.69 19.60
C ASP A 132 -6.18 17.59 18.75
N HIS A 133 -6.81 18.60 18.14
CA HIS A 133 -6.16 19.68 17.42
C HIS A 133 -5.34 20.58 18.36
N HIS A 134 -5.25 20.24 19.64
CA HIS A 134 -4.44 20.90 20.66
C HIS A 134 -3.45 19.94 21.32
N ARG A 135 -2.93 18.94 20.59
CA ARG A 135 -1.71 18.26 21.05
C ARG A 135 -0.62 19.29 21.27
N LEU A 136 -0.17 19.39 22.52
CA LEU A 136 1.03 20.12 22.88
C LEU A 136 2.21 19.50 22.14
N GLY A 137 3.26 20.28 21.91
CA GLY A 137 4.49 19.74 21.35
C GLY A 137 5.04 18.64 22.24
N GLU A 138 5.36 17.51 21.63
CA GLU A 138 5.96 16.35 22.30
C GLU A 138 7.44 16.26 21.94
N ILE A 139 8.23 15.60 22.77
CA ILE A 139 9.59 15.17 22.40
C ILE A 139 9.49 13.67 22.16
N ASP A 140 9.90 13.21 20.98
CA ASP A 140 9.92 11.78 20.68
C ASP A 140 11.06 11.06 21.40
N ASP A 141 11.09 9.73 21.29
CA ASP A 141 12.09 8.89 21.95
C ASP A 141 13.53 9.19 21.49
N GLU A 142 13.71 9.88 20.36
CA GLU A 142 14.98 10.30 19.79
C GLU A 142 15.40 11.71 20.26
N GLY A 143 14.57 12.37 21.05
CA GLY A 143 14.82 13.72 21.54
C GLY A 143 14.42 14.83 20.56
N HIS A 144 13.73 14.50 19.46
CA HIS A 144 13.26 15.48 18.50
C HIS A 144 11.91 16.07 18.91
N PHE A 145 11.77 17.38 18.70
CA PHE A 145 10.53 18.07 18.97
C PHE A 145 9.48 17.80 17.88
N VAL A 146 8.38 17.16 18.26
CA VAL A 146 7.23 16.87 17.40
C VAL A 146 6.28 18.06 17.43
N TRP A 147 6.24 18.78 16.31
CA TRP A 147 5.32 19.91 16.16
C TRP A 147 3.85 19.48 16.19
N PRO A 148 2.96 20.27 16.81
CA PRO A 148 1.51 20.07 16.71
C PRO A 148 1.05 20.03 15.24
N ASP A 149 0.10 19.16 14.92
CA ASP A 149 -0.37 18.99 13.53
C ASP A 149 -0.91 20.28 12.92
N GLU A 150 -1.55 21.12 13.73
CA GLU A 150 -2.04 22.41 13.27
C GLU A 150 -0.91 23.41 12.99
N ALA A 151 0.20 23.36 13.72
CA ALA A 151 1.39 24.15 13.40
C ALA A 151 2.01 23.68 12.07
N LYS A 152 2.13 22.35 11.87
CA LYS A 152 2.63 21.76 10.61
C LYS A 152 1.78 22.17 9.41
N ARG A 153 0.44 22.10 9.52
CA ARG A 153 -0.49 22.53 8.45
C ARG A 153 -0.29 23.98 8.05
N ARG A 154 -0.17 24.88 9.03
CA ARG A 154 0.08 26.32 8.80
C ARG A 154 1.42 26.56 8.11
N VAL A 155 2.48 25.88 8.55
CA VAL A 155 3.80 25.94 7.90
C VAL A 155 3.71 25.52 6.43
N VAL A 156 3.05 24.40 6.14
CA VAL A 156 2.89 23.91 4.76
C VAL A 156 2.17 24.94 3.88
N LEU A 157 1.11 25.56 4.40
CA LEU A 157 0.38 26.61 3.68
C LEU A 157 1.25 27.86 3.45
N ALA A 158 2.00 28.30 4.45
CA ALA A 158 2.90 29.45 4.34
C ALA A 158 4.03 29.21 3.33
N LEU A 159 4.62 28.02 3.31
CA LEU A 159 5.66 27.64 2.34
C LEU A 159 5.11 27.59 0.91
N ARG A 160 3.89 27.06 0.73
CA ARG A 160 3.22 27.08 -0.59
C ARG A 160 3.00 28.51 -1.09
N ASN A 161 2.58 29.42 -0.21
CA ASN A 161 2.32 30.81 -0.56
C ASN A 161 3.59 31.62 -0.83
N THR A 162 4.76 31.15 -0.36
CA THR A 162 6.05 31.81 -0.54
C THR A 162 6.98 31.07 -1.50
N GLN A 163 6.44 30.11 -2.27
CA GLN A 163 7.21 29.35 -3.23
C GLN A 163 7.84 30.27 -4.29
N GLY A 164 9.16 30.12 -4.51
CA GLY A 164 9.94 30.95 -5.42
C GLY A 164 10.58 32.19 -4.78
N GLN A 165 10.27 32.50 -3.52
CA GLN A 165 10.96 33.55 -2.75
C GLN A 165 12.32 33.04 -2.21
N PRO A 166 13.25 33.93 -1.82
CA PRO A 166 14.49 33.53 -1.15
C PRO A 166 14.24 32.69 0.10
N LEU A 167 15.14 31.75 0.40
CA LEU A 167 14.96 30.80 1.52
C LEU A 167 14.73 31.50 2.87
N ALA A 168 15.38 32.64 3.10
CA ALA A 168 15.20 33.43 4.33
C ALA A 168 13.75 33.92 4.50
N VAL A 169 13.08 34.31 3.41
CA VAL A 169 11.68 34.76 3.42
C VAL A 169 10.73 33.59 3.69
N GLN A 170 11.00 32.42 3.09
CA GLN A 170 10.24 31.21 3.34
C GLN A 170 10.36 30.74 4.80
N ALA A 171 11.58 30.81 5.37
CA ALA A 171 11.85 30.44 6.75
C ALA A 171 11.13 31.37 7.75
N ASP A 172 11.19 32.69 7.55
CA ASP A 172 10.47 33.66 8.39
C ASP A 172 8.95 33.45 8.30
N ALA A 173 8.41 33.25 7.09
CA ALA A 173 6.99 32.97 6.89
C ALA A 173 6.54 31.67 7.58
N ALA A 174 7.34 30.61 7.49
CA ALA A 174 7.07 29.35 8.18
C ALA A 174 7.06 29.52 9.71
N LEU A 175 8.06 30.19 10.28
CA LEU A 175 8.15 30.42 11.73
C LEU A 175 6.99 31.26 12.26
N ARG A 176 6.63 32.35 11.57
CA ARG A 176 5.47 33.18 11.93
C ARG A 176 4.15 32.42 11.82
N ALA A 177 4.01 31.54 10.83
CA ALA A 177 2.82 30.72 10.67
C ALA A 177 2.70 29.66 11.77
N ALA A 178 3.83 29.09 12.19
CA ALA A 178 3.91 28.11 13.26
C ALA A 178 3.59 28.74 14.63
N ILE A 179 4.08 29.96 14.91
CA ILE A 179 3.95 30.66 16.20
C ILE A 179 3.23 32.00 16.01
N ARG A 180 1.90 32.00 15.96
CA ARG A 180 1.11 33.24 15.75
C ARG A 180 0.85 34.00 17.04
N SER A 181 0.91 33.31 18.17
CA SER A 181 0.49 33.84 19.47
C SER A 181 1.32 33.28 20.61
N LEU A 182 1.21 33.91 21.77
CA LEU A 182 1.81 33.39 23.00
C LEU A 182 1.22 32.02 23.41
N ALA A 183 -0.02 31.72 23.01
CA ALA A 183 -0.63 30.41 23.22
C ALA A 183 0.03 29.33 22.34
N ASP A 184 0.31 29.62 21.07
CA ASP A 184 1.09 28.73 20.21
C ASP A 184 2.50 28.52 20.79
N TYR A 185 3.16 29.58 21.27
CA TYR A 185 4.47 29.43 21.91
C TYR A 185 4.42 28.55 23.17
N ARG A 186 3.36 28.69 23.98
CA ARG A 186 3.16 27.85 25.17
C ARG A 186 2.87 26.40 24.80
N SER A 187 2.16 26.14 23.69
CA SER A 187 1.94 24.77 23.23
C SER A 187 3.22 24.11 22.72
N LEU A 188 4.23 24.87 22.33
CA LEU A 188 5.56 24.35 21.99
C LEU A 188 6.42 24.00 23.20
N ARG A 189 5.98 24.32 24.43
CA ARG A 189 6.70 23.86 25.61
C ARG A 189 6.42 22.37 25.78
N PRO A 190 7.46 21.51 25.73
CA PRO A 190 7.27 20.11 25.98
C PRO A 190 6.67 19.94 27.37
N VAL A 191 5.58 19.20 27.48
CA VAL A 191 5.12 18.73 28.78
C VAL A 191 6.25 17.84 29.28
N THR A 192 6.94 18.25 30.35
CA THR A 192 7.94 17.40 31.00
C THR A 192 7.20 16.24 31.66
N SER A 193 6.82 15.24 30.88
CA SER A 193 6.12 14.04 31.32
C SER A 193 7.09 13.03 31.89
N ARG A 194 7.94 13.46 32.83
CA ARG A 194 8.68 12.55 33.69
C ARG A 194 8.45 12.97 35.14
N PRO A 195 7.52 12.34 35.87
CA PRO A 195 7.53 12.47 37.32
C PRO A 195 8.90 11.98 37.80
N ALA A 196 9.62 12.83 38.54
CA ALA A 196 10.86 12.44 39.19
C ALA A 196 10.57 11.20 40.02
N THR A 197 11.14 10.05 39.63
CA THR A 197 11.11 8.85 40.47
C THR A 197 11.80 9.23 41.78
N PRO A 198 11.11 9.23 42.94
CA PRO A 198 11.78 9.57 44.19
C PRO A 198 12.90 8.55 44.40
N ALA A 199 14.12 9.05 44.58
CA ALA A 199 15.27 8.22 44.86
C ALA A 199 15.02 7.44 46.17
N VAL A 200 14.85 6.13 46.07
CA VAL A 200 14.82 5.24 47.21
C VAL A 200 16.25 5.19 47.77
N ILE A 201 16.49 5.96 48.83
CA ILE A 201 17.74 5.88 49.60
C ILE A 201 17.65 4.60 50.45
N GLU A 202 18.28 3.51 50.00
CA GLU A 202 18.51 2.36 50.86
C GLU A 202 19.60 2.69 51.88
N LEU A 203 19.19 3.00 53.11
CA LEU A 203 20.06 2.99 54.28
C LEU A 203 20.40 1.53 54.62
N ARG A 204 21.62 1.10 54.31
CA ARG A 204 22.18 -0.14 54.86
C ARG A 204 22.67 0.09 56.28
N ALA A 205 22.18 -0.75 57.19
CA ALA A 205 22.62 -0.88 58.58
C ALA A 205 23.91 -1.69 58.69
#